data_AF-A0A1G1GCC7-F1
#
_entry.id   AF-A0A1G1GCC7-F1
#
_cell.length_a   1.000
_cell.length_b   1.000
_cell.length_c   1.000
_cell.angle_alpha   90.00
_cell.angle_beta   90.00
_cell.angle_gamma   90.00
#
_symmetry.space_group_name_H-M   'P 1'
#
loop_
_entity.id
_entity.type
_entity.pdbx_description
1 polymer ?
#
loop_
_entity_poly.entity_id
_entity_poly.type
_entity_poly.pdbx_seq_one_letter_code
_entity_poly.pdbx_strand_id
1 'polypeptide(L)'
;MRILIGSLLVLILILLPGFAFACSLLQQEKTFVGSRPAIKGICSNNGMPAICLFREGTGVECDGPSGGYTGYDLYSLIFSACGCSSEEENELWLRKELEKK
;
A
#
# COMPACT_ATOMS: atom_id res chain seq x y z
N MET A 1 -17.84 55.90 14.40
CA MET A 1 -16.48 55.37 14.59
C MET A 1 -16.53 53.86 14.42
N ARG A 2 -15.78 53.34 13.46
CA ARG A 2 -15.61 51.91 13.18
C ARG A 2 -14.53 51.37 14.11
N ILE A 3 -14.81 50.33 14.87
CA ILE A 3 -13.77 49.44 15.40
C ILE A 3 -14.23 48.03 15.07
N LEU A 4 -13.60 47.49 14.02
CA LEU A 4 -13.72 46.12 13.55
C LEU A 4 -13.30 45.20 14.71
N ILE A 5 -14.26 44.47 15.27
CA ILE A 5 -13.98 43.39 16.22
C ILE A 5 -13.33 42.28 15.39
N GLY A 6 -12.01 42.21 15.49
CA GLY A 6 -11.16 41.30 14.74
C GLY A 6 -11.61 39.87 14.96
N SER A 7 -12.14 39.26 13.90
CA SER A 7 -12.32 37.83 13.78
C SER A 7 -10.94 37.17 13.86
N LEU A 8 -10.52 36.81 15.08
CA LEU A 8 -9.39 35.91 15.30
C LEU A 8 -9.88 34.50 14.95
N LEU A 9 -10.02 34.24 13.65
CA LEU A 9 -10.23 32.92 13.10
C LEU A 9 -8.97 32.11 13.40
N VAL A 10 -9.08 31.27 14.43
CA VAL A 10 -8.13 30.24 14.81
C VAL A 10 -7.93 29.32 13.60
N LEU A 11 -6.93 29.62 12.77
CA LEU A 11 -6.49 28.75 11.69
C LEU A 11 -5.61 27.66 12.31
N ILE A 12 -6.23 26.68 12.96
CA ILE A 12 -5.57 25.41 13.24
C ILE A 12 -5.36 24.76 11.88
N LEU A 13 -4.17 24.96 11.32
CA LEU A 13 -3.65 24.19 10.22
C LEU A 13 -3.47 22.76 10.76
N ILE A 14 -4.53 21.96 10.65
CA ILE A 14 -4.46 20.52 10.91
C ILE A 14 -3.50 19.98 9.84
N LEU A 15 -2.23 19.83 10.21
CA LEU A 15 -1.30 18.91 9.57
C LEU A 15 -1.94 17.54 9.72
N LEU A 16 -2.83 17.20 8.79
CA LEU A 16 -3.26 15.83 8.60
C LEU A 16 -1.98 15.08 8.28
N PRO A 17 -1.51 14.16 9.13
CA PRO A 17 -0.44 13.28 8.72
C PRO A 17 -1.00 12.57 7.49
N GLY A 18 -0.31 12.71 6.36
CA GLY A 18 -0.60 11.89 5.20
C GLY A 18 -0.71 10.47 5.71
N PHE A 19 -1.87 9.84 5.49
CA PHE A 19 -2.03 8.44 5.83
C PHE A 19 -1.01 7.69 4.99
N ALA A 20 0.15 7.42 5.57
CA ALA A 20 1.10 6.47 5.05
C ALA A 20 0.40 5.12 5.15
N PHE A 21 -0.41 4.80 4.14
CA PHE A 21 -1.03 3.51 4.02
C PHE A 21 0.10 2.54 3.71
N ALA A 22 0.57 1.87 4.75
CA ALA A 22 1.32 0.62 4.68
C ALA A 22 0.92 -0.14 3.41
N CYS A 23 1.78 -0.11 2.40
CA CYS A 23 1.42 -0.61 1.09
C CYS A 23 1.08 -2.09 1.18
N SER A 24 -0.14 -2.43 0.79
CA SER A 24 -0.71 -3.76 0.93
C SER A 24 -1.81 -3.99 -0.08
N LEU A 25 -2.20 -5.26 -0.23
CA LEU A 25 -3.33 -5.66 -1.06
C LEU A 25 -4.60 -5.69 -0.19
N LEU A 26 -5.55 -4.81 -0.45
CA LEU A 26 -6.88 -4.78 0.15
C LEU A 26 -7.82 -5.73 -0.61
N GLN A 27 -8.92 -6.14 0.05
CA GLN A 27 -9.97 -6.98 -0.54
C GLN A 27 -9.40 -8.25 -1.21
N GLN A 28 -8.46 -8.91 -0.53
CA GLN A 28 -7.78 -10.07 -1.08
C GLN A 28 -8.78 -11.20 -1.34
N GLU A 29 -8.84 -11.65 -2.59
CA GLU A 29 -9.64 -12.78 -3.01
C GLU A 29 -8.69 -13.88 -3.52
N LYS A 30 -8.76 -15.05 -2.89
CA LYS A 30 -8.09 -16.25 -3.39
C LYS A 30 -8.86 -16.77 -4.61
N THR A 31 -8.17 -16.93 -5.72
CA THR A 31 -8.75 -17.29 -7.01
C THR A 31 -7.83 -18.24 -7.78
N PHE A 32 -8.22 -18.59 -9.00
CA PHE A 32 -7.41 -19.37 -9.92
C PHE A 32 -7.35 -18.66 -11.27
N VAL A 33 -6.16 -18.62 -11.87
CA VAL A 33 -5.95 -18.19 -13.26
C VAL A 33 -5.56 -19.42 -14.06
N GLY A 34 -6.50 -19.95 -14.83
CA GLY A 34 -6.39 -21.29 -15.39
C GLY A 34 -6.31 -22.33 -14.26
N SER A 35 -5.25 -23.14 -14.25
CA SER A 35 -5.01 -24.16 -13.22
C SER A 35 -4.13 -23.69 -12.05
N ARG A 36 -3.72 -22.42 -12.04
CA ARG A 36 -2.76 -21.89 -11.06
C ARG A 36 -3.48 -21.14 -9.94
N PRO A 37 -3.12 -21.38 -8.66
CA PRO A 37 -3.65 -20.58 -7.57
C PRO A 37 -3.14 -19.14 -7.69
N ALA A 38 -4.01 -18.19 -7.36
CA ALA A 38 -3.71 -16.78 -7.40
C ALA A 38 -4.42 -16.04 -6.26
N ILE A 39 -3.96 -14.83 -5.98
CA ILE A 39 -4.62 -13.85 -5.13
C ILE A 39 -4.73 -12.55 -5.90
N LYS A 40 -5.92 -11.97 -5.92
CA LYS A 40 -6.17 -10.66 -6.52
C LYS A 40 -6.70 -9.71 -5.45
N GLY A 41 -6.50 -8.43 -5.64
CA GLY A 41 -7.02 -7.40 -4.76
C GLY A 41 -6.70 -6.02 -5.27
N ILE A 42 -6.86 -5.03 -4.40
CA ILE A 42 -6.67 -3.62 -4.72
C ILE A 42 -5.51 -3.07 -3.91
N CYS A 43 -4.55 -2.43 -4.57
CA CYS A 43 -3.43 -1.77 -3.93
C CYS A 43 -3.92 -0.64 -3.02
N SER A 44 -3.54 -0.67 -1.74
CA SER A 44 -3.99 0.29 -0.73
C SER A 44 -3.53 1.73 -0.99
N ASN A 45 -2.40 1.91 -1.68
CA ASN A 45 -1.79 3.21 -1.93
C ASN A 45 -2.44 3.98 -3.09
N ASN A 46 -2.94 3.28 -4.11
CA ASN A 46 -3.43 3.90 -5.35
C ASN A 46 -4.81 3.40 -5.82
N GLY A 47 -5.41 2.42 -5.14
CA GLY A 47 -6.72 1.89 -5.49
C GLY A 47 -6.75 1.08 -6.79
N MET A 48 -5.60 0.77 -7.39
CA MET A 48 -5.53 -0.01 -8.63
C MET A 48 -5.42 -1.51 -8.36
N PRO A 49 -5.94 -2.36 -9.26
CA PRO A 49 -5.90 -3.80 -9.07
C PRO A 49 -4.48 -4.35 -9.22
N ALA A 50 -4.18 -5.39 -8.43
CA ALA A 50 -3.01 -6.24 -8.63
C ALA A 50 -3.39 -7.71 -8.41
N ILE A 51 -2.66 -8.59 -9.08
CA ILE A 51 -2.84 -10.04 -9.02
C ILE A 51 -1.49 -10.73 -8.84
N CYS A 52 -1.43 -11.70 -7.94
CA CYS A 52 -0.26 -12.55 -7.74
C CYS A 52 -0.59 -14.01 -7.98
N LEU A 53 0.15 -14.67 -8.87
CA LEU A 53 0.03 -16.05 -9.25
C LEU A 53 1.13 -16.89 -8.60
N PHE A 54 0.76 -18.01 -8.00
CA PHE A 54 1.72 -18.97 -7.45
C PHE A 54 2.15 -19.94 -8.56
N ARG A 55 3.45 -19.97 -8.85
CA ARG A 55 4.08 -20.86 -9.83
C ARG A 55 4.99 -21.87 -9.13
N GLU A 56 4.70 -23.15 -9.30
CA GLU A 56 5.56 -24.21 -8.81
C GLU A 56 6.98 -24.09 -9.40
N GLY A 57 7.98 -24.17 -8.54
CA GLY A 57 9.39 -24.08 -8.91
C GLY A 57 9.92 -22.68 -9.26
N THR A 58 9.05 -21.67 -9.43
CA THR A 58 9.46 -20.29 -9.75
C THR A 58 9.04 -19.25 -8.71
N GLY A 59 8.19 -19.62 -7.75
CA GLY A 59 7.74 -18.76 -6.67
C GLY A 59 6.39 -18.10 -6.96
N VAL A 60 6.32 -16.79 -6.83
CA VAL A 60 5.13 -15.97 -7.02
C VAL A 60 5.43 -14.91 -8.08
N GLU A 61 4.49 -14.69 -8.98
CA GLU A 61 4.52 -13.64 -9.99
C GLU A 61 3.38 -12.67 -9.71
N CYS A 62 3.68 -11.41 -9.42
CA CYS A 62 2.71 -10.36 -9.18
C CYS A 62 2.70 -9.35 -10.33
N ASP A 63 1.53 -9.10 -10.90
CA ASP A 63 1.29 -8.04 -11.86
C ASP A 63 0.43 -6.95 -11.22
N GLY A 64 0.85 -5.71 -11.42
CA GLY A 64 0.17 -4.53 -10.89
C GLY A 64 0.48 -3.26 -11.66
N PRO A 65 0.03 -2.11 -11.15
CA PRO A 65 0.18 -0.82 -11.83
C PRO A 65 1.63 -0.39 -12.11
N SER A 66 2.61 -0.90 -11.36
CA SER A 66 4.02 -0.61 -11.60
C SER A 66 4.75 -1.65 -12.45
N GLY A 67 4.04 -2.69 -12.89
CA GLY A 67 4.57 -3.75 -13.74
C GLY A 67 4.47 -5.14 -13.11
N GLY A 68 5.15 -6.09 -13.75
CA GLY A 68 5.22 -7.49 -13.35
C GLY A 68 6.52 -7.82 -12.61
N TYR A 69 6.40 -8.53 -11.49
CA TYR A 69 7.50 -8.89 -10.61
C TYR A 69 7.43 -10.36 -10.24
N THR A 70 8.57 -11.07 -10.21
CA THR A 70 8.63 -12.48 -9.81
C THR A 70 9.64 -12.68 -8.69
N GLY A 71 9.30 -13.51 -7.71
CA GLY A 71 10.16 -13.80 -6.56
C GLY A 71 9.50 -14.77 -5.58
N TYR A 72 10.02 -14.86 -4.37
CA TYR A 72 9.51 -15.79 -3.35
C TYR A 72 8.76 -15.10 -2.21
N ASP A 73 9.05 -13.82 -1.94
CA ASP A 73 8.36 -13.04 -0.93
C ASP A 73 7.15 -12.33 -1.54
N LEU A 74 5.96 -12.85 -1.22
CA LEU A 74 4.70 -12.27 -1.66
C LEU A 74 4.55 -10.80 -1.25
N TYR A 75 5.00 -10.42 -0.06
CA TYR A 75 4.80 -9.08 0.46
C TYR A 75 5.62 -8.05 -0.34
N SER A 76 6.91 -8.33 -0.54
CA SER A 76 7.78 -7.48 -1.36
C SER A 76 7.31 -7.38 -2.81
N LEU A 77 6.75 -8.47 -3.36
CA LEU A 77 6.21 -8.46 -4.71
C LEU A 77 4.94 -7.62 -4.82
N ILE A 78 4.00 -7.72 -3.86
CA ILE A 78 2.82 -6.85 -3.79
C ILE A 78 3.27 -5.39 -3.67
N PHE A 79 4.23 -5.11 -2.80
CA PHE A 79 4.78 -3.78 -2.60
C PHE A 79 5.32 -3.18 -3.92
N SER A 80 6.13 -3.96 -4.64
CA SER A 80 6.71 -3.57 -5.92
C SER A 80 5.63 -3.41 -7.00
N ALA A 81 4.73 -4.38 -7.14
CA ALA A 81 3.65 -4.37 -8.12
C ALA A 81 2.70 -3.18 -7.93
N CYS A 82 2.43 -2.81 -6.69
CA CYS A 82 1.62 -1.65 -6.32
C CYS A 82 2.35 -0.31 -6.45
N GLY A 83 3.66 -0.30 -6.72
CA GLY A 83 4.43 0.93 -6.95
C GLY A 83 4.75 1.72 -5.70
N CYS A 84 4.94 1.01 -4.59
CA CYS A 84 5.16 1.66 -3.31
C CYS A 84 6.62 2.11 -3.19
N SER A 85 6.84 3.27 -2.56
CA SER A 85 8.18 3.86 -2.50
C SER A 85 8.98 3.21 -1.37
N SER A 86 10.29 3.09 -1.50
CA SER A 86 11.15 2.54 -0.43
C SER A 86 11.04 3.31 0.90
N GLU A 87 10.54 4.55 0.87
CA GLU A 87 10.26 5.34 2.07
C GLU A 87 9.07 4.76 2.85
N GLU A 88 8.02 4.29 2.16
CA GLU A 88 6.88 3.58 2.76
C GLU A 88 7.28 2.20 3.33
N GLU A 89 8.25 1.52 2.73
CA GLU A 89 8.80 0.26 3.24
C GLU A 89 9.53 0.47 4.57
N ASN A 90 10.33 1.53 4.65
CA ASN A 90 11.10 1.88 5.83
C ASN A 90 10.19 2.32 6.99
N GLU A 91 9.14 3.11 6.71
CA GLU A 91 8.14 3.47 7.71
C GLU A 91 7.37 2.26 8.24
N LEU A 92 7.02 1.30 7.38
CA LEU A 92 6.35 0.07 7.79
C LEU A 92 7.24 -0.76 8.73
N TRP A 93 8.53 -0.89 8.40
CA TRP A 93 9.48 -1.62 9.22
C TRP A 93 9.63 -0.96 10.60
N LEU A 94 9.79 0.37 10.63
CA LEU A 94 9.83 1.14 11.86
C LEU A 94 8.56 0.97 12.72
N ARG A 95 7.38 1.01 12.11
CA ARG A 95 6.11 0.78 12.82
C ARG A 95 6.04 -0.61 13.44
N LYS A 96 6.38 -1.66 12.69
CA LYS A 96 6.40 -3.04 13.20
C LYS A 96 7.35 -3.22 14.38
N GLU A 97 8.46 -2.48 14.41
CA GLU A 97 9.42 -2.52 15.51
C GLU A 97 8.92 -1.75 16.74
N LEU A 98 8.22 -0.63 16.52
CA LEU A 98 7.60 0.16 17.59
C LEU A 98 6.41 -0.56 18.25
N GLU A 99 5.62 -1.33 17.48
CA GLU A 99 4.49 -2.11 18.00
C GLU A 99 4.92 -3.39 18.76
N LYS A 100 6.20 -3.77 18.69
CA LYS A 100 6.76 -4.89 19.46
C LYS A 100 7.25 -4.50 20.86
N LYS A 101 7.26 -3.20 21.20
CA LYS A 101 7.64 -2.69 22.52
C LYS A 101 6.41 -2.35 23.35
#